data_AF-A0A816C415-F1
#
_entry.id   AF-A0A816C415-F1
#
_cell.length_a   1.000
_cell.length_b   1.000
_cell.length_c   1.000
_cell.angle_alpha   90.00
_cell.angle_beta   90.00
_cell.angle_gamma   90.00
#
_symmetry.space_group_name_H-M   'P 1'
#
loop_
_entity.id
_entity.type
_entity.pdbx_description
1 polymer ?
#
loop_
_entity_poly.entity_id
_entity_poly.type
_entity_poly.pdbx_seq_one_letter_code
_entity_poly.pdbx_strand_id
1 'polypeptide(L)'
;MIPSILVGNVGIQLFLSLLQPPAPIWISSLPPGHKIRPAGYYIMEDIVSVDGDGGSAYRRALNQRYESSPIFQCLVYEMTMFWAIGGLVFVGVSVAFAFGTSLNFAFGATLIWIPVWALLGFLPAVFWAHWRLNQETDSFRLKQNQISP
;
A
#
# COMPACT_ATOMS: atom_id res chain seq x y z
N MET A 1 9.59 7.65 20.46
CA MET A 1 10.18 8.35 19.28
C MET A 1 10.65 7.41 18.18
N ILE A 2 11.30 6.28 18.48
CA ILE A 2 11.77 5.32 17.46
C ILE A 2 10.65 4.79 16.52
N PRO A 3 9.46 4.41 17.01
CA PRO A 3 8.40 3.90 16.11
C PRO A 3 7.91 4.92 15.08
N SER A 4 7.84 6.20 15.47
CA SER A 4 7.40 7.29 14.60
C SER A 4 8.40 7.58 13.47
N ILE A 5 9.69 7.32 13.69
CA ILE A 5 10.71 7.44 12.64
C ILE A 5 10.51 6.36 11.58
N LEU A 6 10.25 5.11 12.00
CA LEU A 6 10.00 3.99 11.08
C LEU A 6 8.73 4.21 10.26
N VAL A 7 7.60 4.47 10.92
CA VAL A 7 6.32 4.69 10.23
C VAL A 7 6.35 5.94 9.36
N GLY A 8 7.00 7.01 9.83
CA GLY A 8 7.16 8.24 9.05
C GLY A 8 8.01 8.05 7.81
N ASN A 9 9.13 7.33 7.90
CA ASN A 9 9.99 7.04 6.75
C ASN A 9 9.25 6.22 5.69
N VAL A 10 8.55 5.15 6.11
CA VAL A 10 7.73 4.34 5.21
C VAL A 10 6.62 5.20 4.58
N GLY A 11 5.93 6.03 5.36
CA GLY A 11 4.90 6.94 4.86
C GLY A 11 5.42 7.89 3.77
N ILE A 12 6.63 8.42 3.93
CA ILE A 12 7.29 9.25 2.91
C ILE A 12 7.59 8.44 1.65
N GLN A 13 8.13 7.22 1.78
CA GLN A 13 8.40 6.36 0.62
C GLN A 13 7.12 6.01 -0.15
N LEU A 14 6.04 5.67 0.56
CA LEU A 14 4.72 5.45 -0.04
C LEU A 14 4.27 6.70 -0.79
N PHE A 15 4.35 7.88 -0.17
CA PHE A 15 3.97 9.14 -0.81
C PHE A 15 4.79 9.43 -2.07
N LEU A 16 6.12 9.32 -2.01
CA LEU A 16 6.99 9.56 -3.15
C LEU A 16 6.72 8.59 -4.30
N SER A 17 6.35 7.34 -4.00
CA SER A 17 6.01 6.35 -5.03
C SER A 17 4.73 6.70 -5.81
N LEU A 18 3.83 7.52 -5.24
CA LEU A 18 2.63 8.00 -5.93
C LEU A 18 2.94 8.97 -7.06
N LEU A 19 4.13 9.58 -7.06
CA LEU A 19 4.60 10.45 -8.14
C LEU A 19 4.97 9.68 -9.40
N GLN A 20 5.17 8.36 -9.27
CA GLN A 20 5.49 7.44 -10.36
C GLN A 20 6.58 7.95 -11.34
N PRO A 21 7.75 8.43 -10.83
CA PRO A 21 8.85 8.84 -11.70
C PRO A 21 9.31 7.68 -12.59
N PRO A 22 9.95 7.97 -13.73
CA PRO A 22 10.57 6.92 -14.55
C PRO A 22 11.64 6.20 -13.75
N ALA A 23 11.66 4.87 -13.84
CA ALA A 23 12.60 4.02 -13.13
C ALA A 23 14.03 4.32 -13.61
N PRO A 24 14.95 4.78 -12.73
CA PRO A 24 16.31 5.10 -13.14
C PRO A 24 17.15 3.84 -13.42
N ILE A 25 16.78 2.72 -12.80
CA ILE A 25 17.39 1.41 -12.93
C ILE A 25 16.29 0.35 -12.94
N TRP A 26 16.66 -0.92 -13.10
CA TRP A 26 15.74 -2.04 -12.94
C TRP A 26 15.18 -2.06 -11.52
N ILE A 27 13.85 -2.01 -11.39
CA ILE A 27 13.16 -2.08 -10.09
C ILE A 27 12.22 -3.27 -10.16
N SER A 28 12.63 -4.38 -9.54
CA SER A 28 11.91 -5.66 -9.58
C SER A 28 11.61 -6.08 -11.04
N SER A 29 10.36 -6.39 -11.35
CA SER A 29 9.86 -6.79 -12.67
C SER A 29 9.82 -5.64 -13.70
N LEU A 30 10.24 -4.42 -13.36
CA LEU A 30 10.15 -3.24 -14.23
C LEU A 30 11.50 -2.84 -14.85
N PRO A 31 11.57 -2.71 -16.19
CA PRO A 31 12.74 -2.18 -16.88
C PRO A 31 12.94 -0.68 -16.64
N PRO A 32 14.19 -0.18 -16.78
CA PRO A 32 14.49 1.25 -16.73
C PRO A 32 13.62 2.06 -17.69
N GLY A 33 13.30 3.29 -17.31
CA GLY A 33 12.49 4.22 -18.10
C GLY A 33 10.98 4.03 -17.99
N HIS A 34 10.50 2.92 -17.43
CA HIS A 34 9.07 2.73 -17.16
C HIS A 34 8.64 3.51 -15.92
N LYS A 35 7.40 4.00 -15.88
CA LYS A 35 6.84 4.63 -14.67
C LYS A 35 6.86 3.62 -13.53
N ILE A 36 7.47 3.99 -12.41
CA ILE A 36 7.44 3.11 -11.23
C ILE A 36 5.99 2.91 -10.77
N ARG A 37 5.71 1.72 -10.26
CA ARG A 37 4.40 1.42 -9.68
C ARG A 37 4.31 2.01 -8.28
N PRO A 38 3.10 2.30 -7.78
CA PRO A 38 2.93 2.70 -6.38
C PRO A 38 3.54 1.64 -5.47
N ALA A 39 4.15 2.05 -4.37
CA ALA A 39 4.93 1.18 -3.49
C ALA A 39 4.14 -0.04 -2.96
N GLY A 40 2.82 0.09 -2.82
CA GLY A 40 1.94 -1.03 -2.47
C GLY A 40 2.05 -2.22 -3.44
N TYR A 41 2.37 -1.99 -4.72
CA TYR A 41 2.63 -3.04 -5.70
C TYR A 41 3.82 -3.92 -5.27
N TYR A 42 4.96 -3.29 -4.98
CA TYR A 42 6.20 -3.99 -4.64
C TYR A 42 6.08 -4.69 -3.28
N ILE A 43 5.41 -4.06 -2.31
CA ILE A 43 5.13 -4.69 -1.01
C ILE A 43 4.34 -6.00 -1.20
N MET A 44 3.28 -5.99 -2.01
CA MET A 44 2.52 -7.21 -2.31
C MET A 44 3.37 -8.24 -3.08
N GLU A 45 4.11 -7.79 -4.09
CA GLU A 45 4.99 -8.64 -4.88
C GLU A 45 6.01 -9.39 -4.01
N ASP A 46 6.69 -8.68 -3.11
CA ASP A 46 7.75 -9.24 -2.28
C ASP A 46 7.21 -10.12 -1.16
N ILE A 47 6.21 -9.66 -0.41
CA ILE A 47 5.62 -10.45 0.69
C ILE A 47 5.07 -11.77 0.15
N VAL A 48 4.26 -11.73 -0.91
CA VAL A 48 3.63 -12.96 -1.41
C VAL A 48 4.63 -13.84 -2.17
N SER A 49 5.61 -13.24 -2.86
CA SER A 49 6.64 -14.04 -3.54
C SER A 49 7.59 -14.73 -2.57
N VAL A 50 7.89 -14.13 -1.41
CA VAL A 50 8.88 -14.63 -0.45
C VAL A 50 8.19 -15.36 0.69
N ASP A 51 7.34 -14.67 1.45
CA ASP A 51 6.66 -15.25 2.62
C ASP A 51 5.49 -16.16 2.22
N GLY A 52 4.88 -15.89 1.06
CA GLY A 52 3.79 -16.70 0.51
C GLY A 52 4.25 -17.83 -0.42
N ASP A 53 5.56 -18.06 -0.58
CA ASP A 53 6.16 -19.05 -1.50
C ASP A 53 5.66 -18.97 -2.95
N GLY A 54 5.16 -17.79 -3.38
CA GLY A 54 4.62 -17.61 -4.74
C GLY A 54 5.72 -17.54 -5.81
N GLY A 55 6.93 -17.18 -5.41
CA GLY A 55 8.11 -17.08 -6.28
C GLY A 55 7.87 -16.27 -7.57
N SER A 56 8.63 -16.62 -8.62
CA SER A 56 8.57 -15.93 -9.91
C SER A 56 7.24 -16.11 -10.65
N ALA A 57 6.49 -17.17 -10.36
CA ALA A 57 5.18 -17.40 -10.97
C ALA A 57 4.17 -16.34 -10.51
N TYR A 58 4.13 -16.07 -9.19
CA TYR A 58 3.29 -15.02 -8.63
C TYR A 58 3.67 -13.65 -9.19
N ARG A 59 4.96 -13.31 -9.23
CA ARG A 59 5.41 -12.00 -9.77
C ARG A 59 4.93 -11.75 -11.20
N ARG A 60 5.03 -12.76 -12.08
CA ARG A 60 4.53 -12.66 -13.46
C ARG A 60 3.01 -12.51 -13.53
N ALA A 61 2.26 -13.27 -12.73
CA ALA A 61 0.80 -13.18 -12.69
C ALA A 61 0.31 -11.83 -12.15
N LEU A 62 0.95 -11.33 -11.08
CA LEU A 62 0.67 -10.01 -10.52
C LEU A 62 0.96 -8.90 -11.53
N ASN A 63 2.10 -8.99 -12.23
CA ASN A 63 2.47 -8.05 -13.29
C ASN A 63 1.43 -8.05 -14.41
N GLN A 64 1.02 -9.23 -14.89
CA GLN A 64 0.02 -9.36 -15.94
C GLN A 64 -1.34 -8.80 -15.50
N ARG A 65 -1.77 -9.05 -14.26
CA ARG A 65 -3.01 -8.49 -13.72
C ARG A 65 -2.95 -6.97 -13.62
N TYR A 66 -1.82 -6.44 -13.15
CA TYR A 66 -1.64 -5.01 -13.03
C TYR A 66 -1.71 -4.33 -14.39
N GLU A 67 -1.11 -4.88 -15.44
CA GLU A 67 -1.19 -4.33 -16.79
C GLU A 67 -2.58 -4.51 -17.44
N SER A 68 -3.34 -5.55 -17.07
CA SER A 68 -4.64 -5.85 -17.71
C SER A 68 -5.85 -5.19 -17.06
N SER A 69 -5.74 -4.73 -15.81
CA SER A 69 -6.88 -4.26 -15.00
C SER A 69 -6.67 -2.84 -14.47
N PRO A 70 -7.26 -1.81 -15.11
CA PRO A 70 -7.23 -0.44 -14.61
C PRO A 70 -7.84 -0.29 -13.21
N ILE A 71 -8.83 -1.13 -12.87
CA ILE A 71 -9.45 -1.15 -11.53
C ILE A 71 -8.42 -1.62 -10.49
N PHE A 72 -7.62 -2.64 -10.81
CA PHE A 72 -6.55 -3.11 -9.93
C PHE A 72 -5.43 -2.09 -9.79
N GLN A 73 -5.03 -1.40 -10.87
CA GLN A 73 -4.07 -0.30 -10.80
C GLN A 73 -4.54 0.81 -9.86
N CYS A 74 -5.81 1.20 -9.99
CA CYS A 74 -6.44 2.20 -9.14
C CYS A 74 -6.48 1.75 -7.68
N LEU A 75 -6.87 0.50 -7.41
CA LEU A 75 -6.84 -0.07 -6.06
C LEU A 75 -5.45 0.02 -5.43
N VAL A 76 -4.39 -0.36 -6.16
CA VAL A 76 -3.02 -0.32 -5.65
C VAL A 76 -2.59 1.13 -5.34
N TYR A 77 -2.95 2.07 -6.21
CA TYR A 77 -2.69 3.49 -6.01
C TYR A 77 -3.43 4.03 -4.77
N GLU A 78 -4.72 3.77 -4.66
CA GLU A 78 -5.57 4.19 -3.54
C GLU A 78 -5.08 3.62 -2.22
N MET A 79 -4.70 2.34 -2.20
CA MET A 79 -4.12 1.71 -1.01
C MET A 79 -2.78 2.35 -0.63
N THR A 80 -1.91 2.61 -1.60
CA THR A 80 -0.63 3.29 -1.34
C THR A 80 -0.86 4.69 -0.77
N MET A 81 -1.83 5.43 -1.33
CA MET A 81 -2.20 6.76 -0.86
C MET A 81 -2.81 6.74 0.55
N PHE A 82 -3.72 5.79 0.81
CA PHE A 82 -4.34 5.61 2.11
C PHE A 82 -3.30 5.40 3.21
N TRP A 83 -2.34 4.51 2.99
CA TRP A 83 -1.27 4.24 3.95
C TRP A 83 -0.23 5.34 4.05
N ALA A 84 0.04 6.09 2.97
CA ALA A 84 0.87 7.28 3.02
C ALA A 84 0.27 8.37 3.92
N ILE A 85 -1.02 8.67 3.75
CA ILE A 85 -1.78 9.59 4.60
C ILE A 85 -1.84 9.06 6.04
N GLY A 86 -2.09 7.76 6.20
CA GLY A 86 -2.06 7.09 7.49
C GLY A 86 -0.74 7.30 8.23
N GLY A 87 0.40 7.17 7.54
CA GLY A 87 1.73 7.43 8.10
C GLY A 87 1.91 8.88 8.57
N LEU A 88 1.42 9.86 7.80
CA LEU A 88 1.45 11.27 8.21
C LEU A 88 0.62 11.53 9.47
N VAL A 89 -0.59 10.95 9.54
CA VAL A 89 -1.44 11.03 10.74
C VAL A 89 -0.75 10.39 11.94
N PHE A 90 -0.11 9.23 11.74
CA PHE A 90 0.63 8.54 12.80
C PHE A 90 1.73 9.42 13.39
N VAL A 91 2.54 10.04 12.53
CA VAL A 91 3.61 10.95 12.93
C VAL A 91 3.06 12.19 13.61
N GLY A 92 2.03 12.83 13.05
CA GLY A 92 1.40 14.03 13.61
C GLY A 92 0.88 13.81 15.04
N VAL A 93 0.18 12.71 15.29
CA VAL A 93 -0.30 12.34 16.63
C VAL A 93 0.87 12.02 17.57
N SER A 94 1.90 11.33 17.09
CA SER A 94 3.10 11.05 17.89
C SER A 94 3.83 12.33 18.32
N VAL A 95 3.92 13.32 17.42
CA VAL A 95 4.48 14.64 17.70
C VAL A 95 3.63 15.38 18.73
N ALA A 96 2.30 15.34 18.59
CA ALA A 96 1.39 15.94 19.56
C ALA A 96 1.58 15.36 20.97
N PHE A 97 1.77 14.05 21.12
CA PHE A 97 2.10 13.46 22.43
C PHE A 97 3.45 13.95 22.96
N ALA A 98 4.47 13.98 22.11
CA ALA A 98 5.83 14.35 22.51
C ALA A 98 5.92 15.80 23.02
N PHE A 99 5.20 16.73 22.41
CA PHE A 99 5.23 18.15 22.79
C PHE A 99 4.10 18.59 23.73
N GLY A 100 3.00 17.84 23.79
CA GLY A 100 1.81 18.20 24.57
C GLY A 100 1.73 17.57 25.96
N THR A 101 2.61 16.63 26.31
CA THR A 101 2.48 15.84 27.55
C THR A 101 3.83 15.57 28.23
N SER A 102 3.79 14.99 29.45
CA SER A 102 5.02 14.57 30.15
C SER A 102 5.68 13.38 29.44
N LEU A 103 7.01 13.27 29.55
CA LEU A 103 7.80 12.23 28.88
C LEU A 103 7.26 10.80 29.12
N ASN A 104 6.94 10.47 30.38
CA ASN A 104 6.44 9.15 30.75
C ASN A 104 5.10 8.84 30.07
N PHE A 105 4.20 9.83 30.02
CA PHE A 105 2.92 9.67 29.33
C PHE A 105 3.13 9.56 27.82
N ALA A 106 3.91 10.45 27.22
CA ALA A 106 4.19 10.46 25.78
C ALA A 106 4.75 9.11 25.31
N PHE A 107 5.64 8.51 26.09
CA PHE A 107 6.20 7.19 25.78
C PHE A 107 5.12 6.10 25.77
N GLY A 108 4.32 6.00 26.84
CA GLY A 108 3.23 5.03 26.92
C GLY A 108 2.16 5.22 25.84
N ALA A 109 1.75 6.47 25.62
CA ALA A 109 0.76 6.84 24.61
C ALA A 109 1.24 6.48 23.19
N THR A 110 2.51 6.72 22.87
CA THR A 110 3.06 6.38 21.55
C THR A 110 3.10 4.86 21.32
N LEU A 111 3.36 4.06 22.36
CA LEU A 111 3.33 2.60 22.26
C LEU A 111 1.93 2.07 22.02
N ILE A 112 0.92 2.59 22.73
CA ILE A 112 -0.49 2.23 22.54
C ILE A 112 -1.01 2.71 21.19
N TRP A 113 -0.49 3.83 20.68
CA TRP A 113 -0.92 4.40 19.42
C TRP A 113 -0.63 3.49 18.21
N ILE A 114 0.43 2.68 18.24
CA ILE A 114 0.78 1.73 17.17
C ILE A 114 -0.38 0.76 16.87
N PRO A 115 -0.84 -0.08 17.81
CA PRO A 115 -1.94 -1.01 17.54
C PRO A 115 -3.26 -0.28 17.27
N VAL A 116 -3.52 0.88 17.90
CA VAL A 116 -4.74 1.66 17.63
C VAL A 116 -4.78 2.14 16.18
N TRP A 117 -3.71 2.78 15.71
CA TRP A 117 -3.59 3.23 14.33
C TRP A 117 -3.65 2.07 13.34
N ALA A 118 -2.97 0.95 13.64
CA ALA A 118 -2.98 -0.23 12.79
C ALA A 118 -4.40 -0.82 12.64
N LEU A 119 -5.16 -0.94 13.74
CA LEU A 119 -6.53 -1.42 13.71
C LEU A 119 -7.46 -0.47 12.94
N LEU A 120 -7.34 0.84 13.19
CA LEU A 120 -8.13 1.86 12.52
C LEU A 120 -7.83 1.94 11.01
N GLY A 121 -6.59 1.67 10.60
CA GLY A 121 -6.21 1.61 9.19
C GLY A 121 -6.59 0.29 8.52
N PHE A 122 -6.44 -0.84 9.22
CA PHE A 122 -6.63 -2.17 8.67
C PHE A 122 -8.07 -2.44 8.23
N LEU A 123 -9.06 -2.14 9.10
CA LEU A 123 -10.47 -2.46 8.79
C LEU A 123 -10.99 -1.72 7.54
N PRO A 124 -10.80 -0.39 7.40
CA PRO A 124 -11.19 0.31 6.19
C PRO A 124 -10.41 -0.14 4.96
N ALA A 125 -9.11 -0.42 5.09
CA ALA A 125 -8.28 -0.87 3.98
C ALA A 125 -8.78 -2.21 3.40
N VAL A 126 -9.06 -3.18 4.28
CA VAL A 126 -9.60 -4.50 3.88
C VAL A 126 -10.96 -4.34 3.23
N PHE A 127 -11.86 -3.57 3.85
CA PHE A 127 -13.19 -3.31 3.28
C PHE A 127 -13.09 -2.69 1.87
N TRP A 128 -12.28 -1.65 1.71
CA TRP A 128 -12.09 -0.97 0.43
C TRP A 128 -11.49 -1.89 -0.63
N ALA A 129 -10.49 -2.69 -0.25
CA ALA A 129 -9.88 -3.67 -1.14
C ALA A 129 -10.92 -4.68 -1.64
N HIS A 130 -11.71 -5.29 -0.74
CA HIS A 130 -12.78 -6.20 -1.14
C HIS A 130 -13.80 -5.53 -2.06
N TRP A 131 -14.20 -4.30 -1.75
CA TRP A 131 -15.16 -3.55 -2.56
C TRP A 131 -14.63 -3.27 -3.99
N ARG A 132 -13.36 -2.88 -4.13
CA ARG A 132 -12.71 -2.68 -5.45
C ARG A 132 -12.52 -3.98 -6.21
N LEU A 133 -12.15 -5.06 -5.53
CA LEU A 133 -11.97 -6.38 -6.13
C LEU A 133 -13.30 -6.98 -6.64
N ASN A 134 -14.40 -6.72 -5.93
CA ASN A 134 -15.73 -7.11 -6.38
C ASN A 134 -16.11 -6.37 -7.69
N GLN A 135 -15.86 -5.07 -7.77
CA GLN A 135 -16.05 -4.30 -9.01
C GLN A 135 -15.21 -4.83 -10.17
N GLU A 136 -13.95 -5.18 -9.91
CA GLU A 136 -13.08 -5.79 -10.91
C GLU A 136 -13.69 -7.11 -11.43
N THR A 137 -14.13 -7.98 -10.51
CA THR A 137 -14.75 -9.26 -10.85
C THR A 137 -16.01 -9.08 -11.68
N ASP A 138 -16.89 -8.15 -11.29
CA ASP A 138 -18.12 -7.86 -12.02
C ASP A 138 -17.82 -7.31 -13.42
N SER A 139 -16.79 -6.48 -13.57
CA SER A 139 -16.36 -5.98 -14.88
C SER A 139 -15.90 -7.10 -15.82
N PHE A 140 -15.22 -8.13 -15.29
CA PHE A 140 -14.81 -9.28 -16.08
C PHE A 140 -15.99 -10.17 -16.47
N ARG A 141 -16.95 -10.38 -15.56
CA ARG A 141 -18.19 -11.13 -15.85
C ARG A 141 -18.99 -10.48 -16.97
N LEU A 142 -19.13 -9.16 -16.94
CA LEU A 142 -19.85 -8.42 -17.99
C LEU A 142 -19.17 -8.57 -19.36
N LYS A 143 -17.83 -8.46 -19.41
CA LYS A 143 -17.06 -8.67 -20.64
C LYS A 143 -17.21 -10.10 -21.16
N GLN A 144 -17.22 -11.10 -20.29
CA GLN A 144 -17.40 -12.50 -20.67
C GLN A 144 -18.78 -12.75 -21.28
N ASN A 145 -19.85 -12.24 -20.64
CA ASN A 145 -21.22 -12.40 -21.13
C ASN A 145 -21.46 -11.73 -22.50
N GLN A 146 -20.67 -10.70 -22.85
CA GLN A 146 -20.73 -10.07 -24.18
C GLN A 146 -20.04 -10.90 -25.28
N ILE A 147 -19.13 -11.80 -24.90
CA ILE A 147 -18.32 -12.61 -25.83
C ILE A 147 -18.98 -13.98 -26.09
N SER A 148 -19.78 -14.48 -25.15
CA SER A 148 -20.55 -15.72 -25.29
C SER A 148 -21.93 -15.46 -25.92
N PRO A 149 -22.19 -15.90 -27.17
CA PRO A 149 -23.49 -15.77 -27.83
C PRO A 149 -24.58 -16.66 -27.23
#